data_AF-A0A485MAT9-F1
#
_entry.id   AF-A0A485MAT9-F1
#
_cell.length_a   1.000
_cell.length_b   1.000
_cell.length_c   1.000
_cell.angle_alpha   90.00
_cell.angle_beta   90.00
_cell.angle_gamma   90.00
#
_symmetry.space_group_name_H-M   'P 1'
#
loop_
_entity.id
_entity.type
_entity.pdbx_description
1 polymer ?
#
loop_
_entity_poly.entity_id
_entity_poly.type
_entity_poly.pdbx_seq_one_letter_code
_entity_poly.pdbx_strand_id
1 'polypeptide(L)'
;MIVITCRSCGKKVVWDDFQPMHITCPNCRAELNVKASLQQNIRDREMQEGRKMHRCPHCKGLVPRRWFIQCRQCRHWLFGPASFSGKWPFILGAAIAYLLFTLYYVLYLH
;
A
#
# COMPACT_ATOMS: atom_id res chain seq x y z
N MET A 1 11.35 -1.00 12.68
CA MET A 1 12.47 -0.37 11.93
C MET A 1 12.17 1.02 11.36
N ILE A 2 12.99 2.02 11.73
CA ILE A 2 12.94 3.42 11.27
C ILE A 2 14.32 3.78 10.73
N VAL A 3 14.38 4.56 9.64
CA VAL A 3 15.66 5.07 9.09
C VAL A 3 15.88 6.49 9.58
N ILE A 4 16.96 6.70 10.34
CA ILE A 4 17.35 7.99 10.91
C ILE A 4 18.57 8.50 10.15
N THR A 5 18.54 9.75 9.69
CA THR A 5 19.70 10.36 9.01
C THR A 5 20.46 11.26 9.98
N CYS A 6 21.75 11.02 10.17
CA CYS A 6 22.60 11.86 11.01
C CYS A 6 22.82 13.23 10.36
N ARG A 7 22.52 14.32 11.08
CA ARG A 7 22.71 15.69 10.56
C ARG A 7 24.17 16.10 10.44
N SER A 8 25.06 15.53 11.25
CA SER A 8 26.48 15.91 11.27
C SER A 8 27.29 15.27 10.14
N CYS A 9 26.95 14.05 9.72
CA CYS A 9 27.73 13.32 8.69
C CYS A 9 26.90 12.73 7.55
N GLY A 10 25.58 12.93 7.54
CA GLY A 10 24.67 12.42 6.50
C GLY A 10 24.45 10.91 6.51
N LYS A 11 25.11 10.15 7.39
CA LYS A 11 24.98 8.68 7.45
C LYS A 11 23.58 8.28 7.93
N LYS A 12 23.00 7.30 7.24
CA LYS A 12 21.72 6.68 7.62
C LYS A 12 21.96 5.56 8.63
N VAL A 13 21.22 5.58 9.72
CA VAL A 13 21.24 4.59 10.79
C VAL A 13 19.86 3.98 10.89
N VAL A 14 19.79 2.66 10.94
CA VAL A 14 18.53 1.94 11.12
C VAL A 14 18.33 1.70 12.62
N TRP A 15 17.26 2.27 13.16
CA TRP A 15 16.85 2.08 14.54
C TRP A 15 15.68 1.09 14.59
N ASP A 16 15.71 0.20 15.57
CA ASP A 16 14.69 -0.82 15.77
C ASP A 16 14.22 -0.85 17.23
N ASP A 17 13.06 -1.44 17.49
CA ASP A 17 12.39 -1.33 18.80
C ASP A 17 13.17 -1.99 19.95
N PHE A 18 14.15 -2.83 19.62
CA PHE A 18 15.08 -3.46 20.58
C PHE A 18 16.29 -2.59 20.95
N GLN A 19 16.46 -1.43 20.31
CA GLN A 19 17.57 -0.51 20.58
C GLN A 19 17.19 0.56 21.61
N PRO A 20 18.14 1.07 22.40
CA PRO A 20 17.86 2.15 23.34
C PRO A 20 17.39 3.43 22.61
N MET A 21 16.65 4.29 23.31
CA MET A 21 16.13 5.56 22.75
C MET A 21 17.23 6.60 22.51
N HIS A 22 18.36 6.47 23.20
CA HIS A 22 19.56 7.28 23.00
C HIS A 22 20.58 6.46 22.24
N ILE A 23 20.72 6.74 20.94
CA ILE A 23 21.75 6.15 20.09
C ILE A 23 22.68 7.24 19.56
N THR A 24 23.95 6.90 19.36
CA THR A 24 24.93 7.78 18.73
C THR A 24 25.20 7.33 17.29
N CYS A 25 25.59 8.28 16.45
CA CYS A 25 25.97 7.93 15.09
C CYS A 25 27.26 7.09 15.10
N PRO A 26 27.32 5.93 14.43
CA PRO A 26 28.50 5.08 14.42
C PRO A 26 29.70 5.72 13.72
N ASN A 27 29.48 6.80 12.93
CA ASN A 27 30.54 7.47 12.19
C ASN A 27 31.11 8.69 12.93
N CYS A 28 30.24 9.65 13.28
CA CYS A 28 30.66 10.92 13.88
C CYS A 28 30.36 11.02 15.38
N ARG A 29 29.82 9.96 16.00
CA ARG A 29 29.43 9.88 17.42
C ARG A 29 28.45 10.97 17.90
N ALA A 30 27.87 11.74 16.98
CA ALA A 30 26.83 12.70 17.31
C ALA A 30 25.60 11.99 17.89
N GLU A 31 24.97 12.61 18.89
CA GLU A 31 23.75 12.09 19.49
C GLU A 31 22.59 12.16 18.48
N LEU A 32 21.88 11.04 18.31
CA LEU A 32 20.72 10.94 17.43
C LEU A 32 19.45 10.93 18.28
N ASN A 33 18.62 11.96 18.11
CA ASN A 33 17.34 12.03 18.79
C ASN A 33 16.30 11.18 18.02
N VAL A 34 16.08 9.95 18.51
CA VAL A 34 15.15 8.99 17.93
C VAL A 34 13.72 9.53 17.94
N LYS A 35 13.28 10.14 19.05
CA LYS A 35 11.92 10.71 19.19
C LYS A 35 11.64 11.79 18.15
N ALA A 36 12.57 12.73 17.97
CA ALA A 36 12.44 13.78 16.97
C ALA A 36 12.41 13.21 15.55
N SER A 37 13.22 12.19 15.28
CA SER A 37 13.28 11.51 13.98
C SER A 37 12.01 10.70 13.68
N LEU A 38 11.42 10.07 14.69
CA LEU A 38 10.14 9.37 14.58
C LEU A 38 9.01 10.37 14.31
N GLN A 39 8.93 11.47 15.06
CA GLN A 39 7.90 12.49 14.87
C GLN A 39 7.99 13.15 13.48
N GLN A 40 9.22 13.31 12.96
CA GLN A 40 9.43 13.77 11.58
C GLN A 40 8.89 12.75 10.57
N ASN A 41 9.22 11.46 10.72
CA ASN A 41 8.73 10.40 9.84
C ASN A 41 7.19 10.28 9.84
N ILE A 42 6.54 10.46 10.99
CA ILE A 42 5.07 10.46 11.09
C ILE A 42 4.50 11.64 10.31
N ARG A 43 5.01 12.86 10.52
CA ARG A 43 4.57 14.05 9.78
C ARG A 43 4.78 13.92 8.27
N ASP A 44 5.92 13.39 7.86
CA ASP A 44 6.22 13.17 6.44
C ASP A 44 5.25 12.16 5.82
N ARG A 45 4.87 11.10 6.55
CA ARG A 45 3.86 10.13 6.11
C ARG A 45 2.47 10.75 6.03
N GLU A 46 2.04 11.50 7.04
CA GLU A 46 0.74 12.18 7.04
C GLU A 46 0.63 13.16 5.85
N MET A 47 1.68 13.93 5.56
CA MET A 47 1.73 14.82 4.39
C MET A 47 1.72 14.05 3.06
N GLN A 48 2.32 12.87 3.00
CA GLN A 48 2.34 12.03 1.79
C GLN A 48 1.05 11.26 1.56
N GLU A 49 0.39 10.77 2.62
CA GLU A 49 -0.89 10.08 2.54
C GLU A 49 -2.00 11.00 2.04
N GLY A 50 -2.00 12.28 2.44
CA GLY A 50 -2.89 13.30 1.88
C GLY A 50 -2.65 13.64 0.40
N ARG A 51 -1.53 13.21 -0.19
CA ARG A 51 -1.10 13.59 -1.56
C ARG A 51 -1.16 12.47 -2.60
N LYS A 52 -1.58 11.25 -2.26
CA LYS A 52 -1.83 10.20 -3.26
C LYS A 52 -3.13 10.48 -4.02
N MET A 53 -3.16 11.59 -4.75
CA MET A 53 -4.24 11.94 -5.66
C MET A 53 -4.25 10.94 -6.81
N HIS A 54 -5.20 10.02 -6.77
CA HIS A 54 -5.35 9.05 -7.83
C HIS A 54 -6.02 9.71 -9.04
N ARG A 55 -5.53 9.37 -10.23
CA ARG A 55 -6.17 9.75 -11.50
C ARG A 55 -6.93 8.58 -12.08
N CYS A 56 -8.10 8.87 -12.66
CA CYS A 56 -8.89 7.95 -13.46
C CYS A 56 -8.09 7.50 -14.71
N PRO A 57 -8.00 6.20 -15.02
CA PRO A 57 -7.31 5.71 -16.22
C PRO A 57 -7.97 6.17 -17.52
N HIS A 58 -9.29 6.42 -17.53
CA HIS A 58 -10.02 6.78 -18.75
C HIS A 58 -10.01 8.29 -19.03
N CYS A 59 -10.37 9.12 -18.04
CA CYS A 59 -10.51 10.57 -18.24
C CYS A 59 -9.43 11.41 -17.55
N LYS A 60 -8.45 10.78 -16.86
CA LYS A 60 -7.41 11.43 -16.06
C LYS A 60 -7.91 12.34 -14.93
N GLY A 61 -9.22 12.36 -14.68
CA GLY A 61 -9.86 13.08 -13.59
C GLY A 61 -9.36 12.67 -12.22
N LEU A 62 -9.35 13.62 -11.29
CA LEU A 62 -9.01 13.38 -9.88
C LEU A 62 -10.07 12.49 -9.24
N VAL A 63 -9.63 11.39 -8.64
CA VAL A 63 -10.48 10.46 -7.89
C VAL A 63 -9.88 10.21 -6.51
N PRO A 64 -10.71 10.19 -5.45
CA PRO A 64 -10.22 10.05 -4.08
C PRO A 64 -9.65 8.65 -3.80
N ARG A 65 -10.17 7.62 -4.49
CA ARG A 65 -9.69 6.23 -4.42
C ARG A 65 -9.95 5.53 -5.76
N ARG A 66 -9.16 4.50 -6.07
CA ARG A 66 -9.32 3.67 -7.29
C ARG A 66 -10.25 2.47 -7.12
N TRP A 67 -10.81 2.24 -5.94
CA TRP A 67 -11.60 1.05 -5.62
C TRP A 67 -13.06 1.40 -5.37
N PHE A 68 -13.96 0.66 -6.03
CA PHE A 68 -15.42 0.74 -5.85
C PHE A 68 -15.94 2.18 -5.83
N ILE A 69 -15.50 2.99 -6.80
CA ILE A 69 -16.01 4.34 -7.00
C ILE A 69 -16.29 4.57 -8.47
N GLN A 70 -17.43 5.18 -8.73
CA GLN A 70 -17.74 5.74 -10.03
C GLN A 70 -17.03 7.10 -10.20
N CYS A 71 -16.25 7.24 -11.28
CA CYS A 71 -15.63 8.53 -11.60
C CYS A 71 -16.72 9.57 -11.93
N ARG A 72 -16.73 10.72 -11.24
CA ARG A 72 -17.74 11.77 -11.47
C ARG A 72 -17.71 12.39 -12.87
N GLN A 73 -16.55 12.39 -13.54
CA GLN A 73 -16.39 13.01 -14.85
C GLN A 73 -16.80 12.11 -16.02
N CYS A 74 -16.46 10.81 -15.98
CA CYS A 74 -16.74 9.88 -17.08
C CYS A 74 -17.78 8.80 -16.73
N ARG A 75 -18.31 8.80 -15.50
CA ARG A 75 -19.23 7.78 -14.97
C ARG A 75 -18.72 6.34 -15.06
N HIS A 76 -17.44 6.15 -15.39
CA HIS A 76 -16.80 4.84 -15.44
C HIS A 76 -16.56 4.31 -14.02
N TRP A 77 -16.86 3.04 -13.81
CA TRP A 77 -16.61 2.36 -12.55
C TRP A 77 -15.13 2.01 -12.42
N LEU A 78 -14.49 2.57 -11.39
CA LEU A 78 -13.12 2.26 -11.04
C LEU A 78 -13.12 1.06 -10.10
N PHE A 79 -12.92 -0.10 -10.70
CA PHE A 79 -12.28 -1.22 -10.05
C PHE A 79 -10.79 -0.92 -10.11
N GLY A 80 -10.06 -1.10 -9.01
CA GLY A 80 -8.67 -0.65 -8.89
C GLY A 80 -7.73 -1.21 -9.95
N PRO A 81 -6.41 -1.09 -9.79
CA PRO A 81 -5.47 -1.80 -10.64
C PRO A 81 -5.50 -3.30 -10.30
N ALA A 82 -6.66 -3.95 -10.37
CA ALA A 82 -6.75 -5.38 -10.54
C ALA A 82 -6.39 -5.67 -11.99
N SER A 83 -5.11 -5.48 -12.33
CA SER A 83 -4.55 -6.21 -13.44
C SER A 83 -4.54 -7.67 -12.98
N PHE A 84 -5.58 -8.42 -13.31
CA PHE A 84 -5.54 -9.88 -13.25
C PHE A 84 -4.52 -10.33 -14.29
N SER A 85 -3.23 -10.23 -13.95
CA SER A 85 -2.15 -10.61 -14.83
C SER A 85 -2.08 -12.13 -14.89
N GLY A 86 -2.13 -12.70 -16.10
CA GLY A 86 -1.99 -14.13 -16.33
C GLY A 86 -3.31 -14.91 -16.37
N LYS A 87 -3.26 -16.19 -15.98
CA LYS A 87 -4.36 -17.16 -16.12
C LYS A 87 -5.35 -17.16 -14.95
N TRP A 88 -5.16 -16.27 -13.97
CA TRP A 88 -6.04 -16.13 -12.81
C TRP A 88 -7.54 -15.98 -13.12
N PRO A 89 -8.00 -15.18 -14.10
CA PRO A 89 -9.43 -15.09 -14.39
C PRO A 89 -9.99 -16.39 -14.96
N PHE A 90 -9.18 -17.17 -15.69
CA PHE A 90 -9.57 -18.49 -16.20
C PHE A 90 -9.68 -19.52 -15.07
N ILE A 91 -8.72 -19.53 -14.14
CA ILE A 91 -8.74 -20.42 -12.97
C ILE A 91 -9.96 -20.10 -12.09
N LEU A 92 -10.23 -18.82 -11.85
CA LEU A 92 -11.39 -18.38 -11.06
C LEU A 92 -12.70 -18.79 -11.74
N GLY A 93 -12.80 -18.63 -13.06
CA GLY A 93 -13.96 -19.07 -13.83
C GLY A 93 -14.17 -20.58 -13.77
N ALA A 94 -13.10 -21.37 -13.92
CA ALA A 94 -13.17 -22.83 -13.84
C ALA A 94 -13.61 -23.32 -12.44
N ALA A 95 -13.11 -22.68 -11.38
CA ALA A 95 -13.51 -23.00 -10.00
C ALA A 95 -15.00 -22.71 -9.76
N ILE A 96 -15.51 -21.56 -10.24
CA ILE A 96 -16.94 -21.23 -10.14
C ILE A 96 -17.79 -22.23 -10.92
N ALA A 97 -17.39 -22.56 -12.16
CA ALA A 97 -18.10 -23.53 -12.98
C ALA A 97 -18.16 -24.92 -12.32
N TYR A 98 -17.06 -25.37 -11.73
CA TYR A 98 -17.00 -26.63 -10.99
C TYR A 98 -17.94 -26.64 -9.77
N LEU A 99 -17.97 -25.55 -8.99
CA LEU A 99 -18.86 -25.43 -7.84
C LEU A 99 -20.33 -25.43 -8.26
N LEU A 100 -20.68 -24.71 -9.33
CA LEU A 100 -22.05 -24.70 -9.87
C LEU A 100 -22.45 -26.08 -10.40
N PHE A 101 -21.55 -26.76 -11.11
CA PHE A 101 -21.79 -28.11 -11.60
C PHE A 101 -21.99 -29.11 -10.46
N THR A 102 -21.16 -29.04 -9.43
CA THR A 102 -21.27 -29.90 -8.25
C THR A 102 -22.58 -29.63 -7.50
N LEU A 103 -22.94 -28.36 -7.31
CA LEU A 103 -24.21 -27.98 -6.69
C LEU A 103 -25.40 -28.51 -7.50
N TYR A 104 -25.37 -28.34 -8.83
CA TYR A 104 -26.41 -28.84 -9.71
C TYR A 104 -26.54 -30.37 -9.63
N TYR A 105 -25.42 -31.09 -9.66
CA TYR A 105 -25.41 -32.55 -9.54
C TYR A 105 -26.04 -33.03 -8.23
N VAL A 106 -25.66 -32.42 -7.10
CA VAL A 106 -26.20 -32.76 -5.79
C VAL A 106 -27.69 -32.44 -5.65
N LEU A 107 -28.17 -31.36 -6.28
CA LEU A 107 -29.57 -30.93 -6.14
C LEU A 107 -30.55 -31.63 -7.08
N TYR A 108 -30.10 -32.10 -8.24
CA TYR A 108 -30.98 -32.58 -9.31
C TYR A 108 -30.77 -34.04 -9.72
N LEU A 109 -29.59 -34.61 -9.49
CA LEU A 109 -29.24 -35.97 -9.93
C LEU A 109 -29.08 -36.96 -8.76
N HIS A 110 -29.01 -36.47 -7.52
CA HIS A 110 -29.03 -37.26 -6.30
C HIS A 110 -30.34 -36.99 -5.53
#